data_AF-A0AAJ2TBB5-F1
#
_entry.id   AF-A0AAJ2TBB5-F1
#
_cell.length_a   1.000
_cell.length_b   1.000
_cell.length_c   1.000
_cell.angle_alpha   90.00
_cell.angle_beta   90.00
_cell.angle_gamma   90.00
#
_symmetry.space_group_name_H-M   'P 1'
#
loop_
_entity.id
_entity.type
_entity.pdbx_description
1 polymer ?
#
loop_
_entity_poly.entity_id
_entity_poly.type
_entity_poly.pdbx_seq_one_letter_code
_entity_poly.pdbx_strand_id
1 'polypeptide(L)'
;MEGIDLIKAFSAVGAGIAMIAGVGPGIGQGFAAGKGAEAVGRQPEAQSDIVRTMLLGAAVAETTGIYGLIVALILLFANPFI
;
A
#
# COMPACT_ATOMS: atom_id res chain seq x y z
N MET A 1 -7.11 -31.18 -16.03
CA MET A 1 -6.70 -29.80 -16.36
C MET A 1 -7.76 -28.78 -15.96
N GLU A 2 -9.06 -29.05 -16.11
CA GLU A 2 -10.15 -28.11 -15.75
C GLU A 2 -10.07 -27.51 -14.32
N GLY A 3 -9.70 -28.31 -13.31
CA GLY A 3 -9.58 -27.82 -11.92
C GLY A 3 -8.46 -26.79 -11.71
N ILE A 4 -7.33 -26.94 -12.42
CA ILE A 4 -6.18 -26.02 -12.30
C ILE A 4 -6.53 -24.68 -12.93
N ASP A 5 -7.22 -24.69 -14.08
CA ASP A 5 -7.62 -23.46 -14.77
C ASP A 5 -8.63 -22.65 -13.93
N LEU A 6 -9.53 -23.34 -13.22
CA LEU A 6 -10.45 -22.70 -12.28
C LEU A 6 -9.71 -22.05 -11.10
N ILE A 7 -8.73 -22.75 -10.52
CA ILE A 7 -7.90 -22.20 -9.42
C ILE A 7 -7.13 -20.96 -9.89
N LYS A 8 -6.54 -20.99 -11.09
CA LYS A 8 -5.84 -19.84 -11.67
C LYS A 8 -6.77 -18.65 -11.89
N ALA A 9 -7.98 -18.88 -12.41
CA ALA A 9 -8.96 -17.83 -12.63
C ALA A 9 -9.35 -17.12 -11.33
N PHE A 10 -9.67 -17.87 -10.28
CA PHE A 10 -10.00 -17.27 -8.97
C PHE A 10 -8.79 -16.66 -8.27
N SER A 11 -7.59 -17.19 -8.48
CA SER A 11 -6.36 -16.59 -7.95
C SER A 11 -6.07 -15.22 -8.56
N ALA A 12 -6.34 -15.05 -9.86
CA ALA A 12 -6.23 -13.75 -10.52
C ALA A 12 -7.23 -12.72 -9.95
N VAL A 13 -8.47 -13.15 -9.69
CA VAL A 13 -9.47 -12.31 -9.02
C VAL A 13 -9.03 -11.95 -7.60
N GLY A 14 -8.56 -12.93 -6.83
CA GLY A 14 -8.05 -12.73 -5.47
C GLY A 14 -6.87 -11.76 -5.41
N ALA A 15 -5.96 -11.84 -6.38
CA ALA A 15 -4.84 -10.89 -6.51
C ALA A 15 -5.34 -9.46 -6.74
N GLY A 16 -6.34 -9.25 -7.60
CA GLY A 16 -6.97 -7.94 -7.80
C GLY A 16 -7.65 -7.41 -6.53
N ILE A 17 -8.38 -8.26 -5.80
CA ILE A 17 -9.03 -7.90 -4.54
C ILE A 17 -8.01 -7.51 -3.46
N ALA A 18 -6.88 -8.22 -3.37
CA ALA A 18 -5.82 -7.89 -2.41
C ALA A 18 -5.27 -6.46 -2.60
N MET A 19 -5.26 -5.95 -3.85
CA MET A 19 -4.78 -4.59 -4.14
C MET A 19 -5.72 -3.48 -3.63
N ILE A 20 -6.95 -3.79 -3.23
CA ILE A 20 -7.83 -2.82 -2.54
C ILE A 20 -7.18 -2.30 -1.25
N ALA A 21 -6.27 -3.08 -0.64
CA ALA A 21 -5.49 -2.65 0.52
C ALA A 21 -4.72 -1.33 0.28
N GLY A 22 -4.37 -0.99 -0.97
CA GLY A 22 -3.68 0.25 -1.33
C GLY A 22 -4.50 1.53 -1.10
N VAL A 23 -5.83 1.43 -0.93
CA VAL A 23 -6.69 2.60 -0.66
C VAL A 23 -6.35 3.24 0.68
N GLY A 24 -6.09 2.44 1.72
CA GLY A 24 -5.78 2.92 3.06
C GLY A 24 -4.53 3.80 3.12
N PRO A 25 -3.35 3.30 2.68
CA PRO A 25 -2.13 4.09 2.57
C PRO A 25 -2.31 5.34 1.71
N GLY A 26 -2.96 5.23 0.55
CA GLY A 26 -3.18 6.36 -0.35
C GLY A 26 -3.92 7.53 0.31
N ILE A 27 -4.98 7.24 1.06
CA ILE A 27 -5.73 8.27 1.81
C ILE A 27 -4.89 8.81 2.98
N GLY A 28 -4.31 7.91 3.78
CA GLY A 28 -3.58 8.30 5.00
C GLY A 28 -2.33 9.14 4.71
N GLN A 29 -1.54 8.73 3.72
CA GLN A 29 -0.35 9.45 3.29
C GLN A 29 -0.69 10.75 2.59
N GLY A 30 -1.76 10.78 1.77
CA GLY A 30 -2.25 12.02 1.16
C GLY A 30 -2.63 13.07 2.21
N PHE A 31 -3.31 12.65 3.27
CA PHE A 31 -3.62 13.53 4.40
C PHE A 31 -2.36 13.99 5.14
N ALA A 32 -1.44 13.08 5.46
CA ALA A 32 -0.17 13.41 6.10
C ALA A 32 0.67 14.40 5.27
N ALA A 33 0.70 14.24 3.95
CA ALA A 33 1.36 15.14 3.01
C ALA A 33 0.72 16.54 3.04
N GLY A 34 -0.60 16.63 3.01
CA GLY A 34 -1.32 17.90 3.12
C GLY A 34 -1.01 18.63 4.43
N LYS A 35 -1.04 17.92 5.57
CA LYS A 35 -0.70 18.50 6.88
C LYS A 35 0.78 18.86 6.99
N GLY A 36 1.67 18.08 6.39
CA GLY A 36 3.09 18.38 6.28
C GLY A 36 3.33 19.69 5.53
N ALA A 37 2.72 19.85 4.36
CA ALA A 37 2.82 21.09 3.57
C ALA A 37 2.28 22.31 4.32
N GLU A 38 1.12 22.17 4.98
CA GLU A 38 0.53 23.21 5.82
C GLU A 38 1.45 23.61 6.99
N ALA A 39 2.10 22.64 7.63
CA ALA A 39 3.04 22.88 8.73
C ALA A 39 4.33 23.58 8.24
N VAL A 40 4.90 23.14 7.10
CA VAL A 40 6.07 23.80 6.49
C VAL A 40 5.75 25.23 6.11
N GLY A 41 4.58 25.49 5.52
CA GLY A 41 4.16 26.84 5.16
C GLY A 41 4.01 27.77 6.37
N ARG A 42 3.62 27.22 7.54
CA ARG A 42 3.56 27.97 8.81
C ARG A 42 4.92 28.18 9.45
N GLN A 43 5.81 27.20 9.35
CA GLN A 43 7.11 27.24 10.00
C GLN A 43 8.23 26.69 9.09
N PRO A 44 8.71 27.50 8.13
CA PRO A 44 9.67 27.06 7.12
C PRO A 44 11.01 26.59 7.70
N GLU A 45 11.45 27.17 8.82
CA GLU A 45 12.69 26.79 9.49
C GLU A 45 12.67 25.37 10.08
N ALA A 46 11.48 24.82 10.33
CA ALA A 46 11.29 23.47 10.85
C ALA A 46 11.04 22.42 9.76
N GLN A 47 11.20 22.77 8.48
CA GLN A 47 10.85 21.91 7.34
C GLN A 47 11.49 20.52 7.42
N SER A 48 12.79 20.43 7.76
CA SER A 48 13.49 19.15 7.82
C SER A 48 12.86 18.18 8.80
N ASP A 49 12.48 18.66 9.99
CA ASP A 49 11.90 17.83 11.04
C ASP A 49 10.45 17.44 10.73
N ILE A 50 9.68 18.37 10.15
CA ILE A 50 8.31 18.12 9.69
C ILE A 50 8.30 17.03 8.61
N VAL A 51 9.11 17.19 7.57
CA VAL A 51 9.18 16.23 6.45
C VAL A 51 9.69 14.88 6.95
N ARG A 52 10.69 14.85 7.83
CA ARG A 52 11.21 13.60 8.40
C ARG A 52 10.14 12.85 9.20
N THR A 53 9.38 13.55 10.01
CA THR A 53 8.29 12.97 10.81
C THR A 53 7.16 12.47 9.92
N MET A 54 6.78 13.25 8.91
CA MET A 54 5.79 12.87 7.90
C MET A 54 6.20 11.60 7.15
N LEU A 55 7.45 11.52 6.67
CA LEU A 55 7.96 10.36 5.95
C LEU A 55 8.03 9.11 6.84
N LEU A 56 8.41 9.27 8.12
CA LEU A 56 8.37 8.17 9.08
C LEU A 56 6.95 7.61 9.24
N GLY A 57 5.97 8.49 9.43
CA GLY A 57 4.56 8.09 9.53
C GLY A 57 4.04 7.46 8.24
N ALA A 58 4.39 8.03 7.08
CA ALA A 58 4.03 7.52 5.78
C ALA A 58 4.60 6.11 5.52
N ALA A 59 5.85 5.87 5.89
CA ALA A 59 6.49 4.57 5.77
C ALA A 59 5.78 3.49 6.61
N VAL A 60 5.36 3.82 7.83
CA VAL A 60 4.56 2.90 8.67
C VAL A 60 3.19 2.64 8.06
N ALA A 61 2.53 3.69 7.56
CA ALA A 61 1.21 3.58 6.93
C ALA A 61 1.21 2.72 5.64
N GLU A 62 2.33 2.67 4.91
CA GLU A 62 2.45 1.90 3.66
C GLU A 62 2.37 0.38 3.83
N THR A 63 2.66 -0.12 5.05
CA THR A 63 2.84 -1.55 5.31
C THR A 63 1.64 -2.41 4.91
N THR A 64 0.41 -1.92 5.06
CA THR A 64 -0.80 -2.67 4.65
C THR A 64 -0.93 -2.78 3.12
N GLY A 65 -0.49 -1.76 2.38
CA GLY A 65 -0.39 -1.82 0.92
C GLY A 65 0.63 -2.86 0.48
N ILE A 66 1.77 -2.94 1.17
CA ILE A 66 2.80 -3.97 0.95
C ILE A 66 2.25 -5.36 1.24
N TYR A 67 1.46 -5.55 2.31
CA TYR A 67 0.84 -6.84 2.60
C TYR A 67 -0.12 -7.28 1.48
N GLY A 68 -0.96 -6.38 0.98
CA GLY A 68 -1.83 -6.65 -0.17
C GLY A 68 -1.04 -7.02 -1.43
N LEU A 69 0.04 -6.30 -1.71
CA LEU A 69 0.95 -6.60 -2.82
C LEU A 69 1.60 -7.97 -2.68
N ILE A 70 2.10 -8.33 -1.50
CA ILE A 70 2.72 -9.64 -1.26
C ILE A 70 1.71 -10.75 -1.51
N VAL A 71 0.47 -10.63 -1.03
CA VAL A 71 -0.58 -11.63 -1.27
C VAL A 71 -0.89 -11.75 -2.76
N ALA A 72 -1.00 -10.64 -3.49
CA ALA A 72 -1.21 -10.65 -4.94
C ALA A 72 -0.05 -11.34 -5.68
N LEU A 73 1.20 -11.03 -5.34
CA LEU A 73 2.38 -11.64 -5.93
C LEU A 73 2.46 -13.15 -5.64
N ILE A 74 2.09 -13.58 -4.44
CA ILE A 74 2.00 -15.00 -4.09
C ILE A 74 0.97 -15.69 -5.00
N LEU A 75 -0.24 -15.15 -5.13
CA LEU A 75 -1.29 -15.76 -5.96
C LEU A 75 -0.93 -15.82 -7.46
N LEU A 76 -0.09 -14.90 -7.94
CA LEU A 76 0.31 -14.84 -9.35
C LEU A 76 1.57 -15.65 -9.68
N PHE A 77 2.56 -15.68 -8.79
CA PHE A 77 3.91 -16.18 -9.10
C PHE A 77 4.39 -17.30 -8.18
N ALA A 78 3.77 -17.49 -7.02
CA ALA A 78 4.15 -18.52 -6.04
C ALA A 78 2.91 -19.18 -5.44
N ASN A 79 1.93 -19.49 -6.30
CA ASN A 79 0.61 -19.91 -5.89
C ASN A 79 0.65 -21.33 -5.31
N PRO A 80 0.33 -21.53 -4.02
CA PRO A 80 0.44 -22.84 -3.38
C PRO A 80 -0.71 -23.80 -3.71
N PHE A 81 -1.71 -23.34 -4.46
CA PHE A 81 -2.91 -24.11 -4.78
C PHE A 81 -2.83 -24.87 -6.11
N ILE A 82 -1.76 -24.68 -6.90
CA ILE A 82 -1.55 -25.30 -8.21
C ILE A 82 -0.29 -26.15 -8.26
#